data_AF-A0A1X2EFI6-F1
#
_entry.id   AF-A0A1X2EFI6-F1
#
_cell.length_a   1.000
_cell.length_b   1.000
_cell.length_c   1.000
_cell.angle_alpha   90.00
_cell.angle_beta   90.00
_cell.angle_gamma   90.00
#
_symmetry.space_group_name_H-M   'P 1'
#
loop_
_entity.id
_entity.type
_entity.pdbx_description
1 polymer ?
#
loop_
_entity_poly.entity_id
_entity_poly.type
_entity_poly.pdbx_seq_one_letter_code
_entity_poly.pdbx_strand_id
1 'polypeptide(L)'
;MWLVAVIAVLTLAGSAVALVLMLPLAMATDPCHGDDTEWVCQLSARGQNLLVLLPWLAVGGGLAGATAGAALAAWRRWTPLIGIPLAVLGYLVVVPIGYELTLRV
;
A
#
# COMPACT_ATOMS: atom_id res chain seq x y z
N MET A 1 17.26 12.70 14.88
CA MET A 1 17.91 11.37 14.85
C MET A 1 16.90 10.28 15.20
N TRP A 2 16.28 10.32 16.39
CA TRP A 2 15.28 9.32 16.83
C TRP A 2 14.09 9.15 15.86
N LEU A 3 13.50 10.23 15.36
CA LEU A 3 12.33 10.15 14.47
C LEU A 3 12.66 9.47 13.13
N VAL A 4 13.86 9.69 12.59
CA VAL A 4 14.36 9.01 11.38
C VAL A 4 14.52 7.51 11.65
N ALA A 5 15.05 7.13 12.82
CA ALA A 5 15.17 5.72 13.20
C ALA A 5 13.80 5.05 13.34
N VAL A 6 12.81 5.73 13.96
CA VAL A 6 11.44 5.22 14.09
C VAL A 6 10.78 5.04 12.72
N ILE A 7 10.91 6.02 11.82
CA ILE A 7 10.38 5.91 10.45
C ILE A 7 11.07 4.75 9.73
N ALA A 8 12.39 4.61 9.82
CA ALA A 8 13.12 3.53 9.17
C ALA A 8 12.66 2.14 9.65
N VAL A 9 12.51 1.95 10.96
CA VAL A 9 12.03 0.69 11.55
C VAL A 9 10.60 0.39 11.10
N LEU A 10 9.69 1.37 11.18
CA LEU A 10 8.30 1.21 10.77
C LEU A 10 8.17 0.93 9.27
N THR A 11 9.01 1.57 8.45
CA THR A 11 9.07 1.32 7.01
C THR A 11 9.52 -0.09 6.74
N LEU A 12 10.61 -0.54 7.34
CA LEU A 12 11.12 -1.91 7.18
C LEU A 12 10.09 -2.96 7.63
N ALA A 13 9.44 -2.74 8.77
CA ALA A 13 8.40 -3.61 9.28
C ALA A 13 7.20 -3.65 8.31
N GLY A 14 6.74 -2.50 7.83
CA GLY A 14 5.66 -2.40 6.84
C GLY A 14 6.01 -3.10 5.52
N SER A 15 7.24 -2.92 5.03
CA SER A 15 7.74 -3.61 3.84
C SER A 15 7.78 -5.13 4.03
N ALA A 16 8.22 -5.62 5.19
CA ALA A 16 8.24 -7.04 5.49
C ALA A 16 6.81 -7.62 5.50
N VAL A 17 5.85 -6.93 6.12
CA VAL A 17 4.43 -7.33 6.11
C VAL A 17 3.87 -7.33 4.69
N ALA A 18 4.17 -6.31 3.89
CA ALA A 18 3.77 -6.23 2.49
C ALA A 18 4.30 -7.42 1.66
N LEU A 19 5.57 -7.80 1.86
CA LEU A 19 6.18 -8.96 1.20
C LEU A 19 5.55 -10.29 1.64
N VAL A 20 5.17 -10.43 2.92
CA VAL A 20 4.49 -11.64 3.39
C VAL A 20 3.08 -11.74 2.81
N LEU A 21 2.36 -10.62 2.75
CA LEU A 21 1.01 -10.54 2.18
C LEU A 21 0.98 -10.71 0.65
N MET A 22 2.14 -10.59 -0.02
CA MET A 22 2.32 -10.92 -1.43
C MET A 22 2.23 -12.42 -1.73
N LEU A 23 2.66 -13.29 -0.80
CA LEU A 23 2.66 -14.74 -1.02
C LEU A 23 1.27 -15.30 -1.31
N PRO A 24 0.21 -15.01 -0.51
CA PRO A 24 -1.14 -15.49 -0.79
C PRO A 24 -1.67 -15.08 -2.16
N LEU A 25 -1.34 -13.87 -2.63
CA LEU A 25 -1.80 -13.40 -3.94
C LEU A 25 -1.16 -14.19 -5.07
N ALA A 26 0.15 -14.46 -5.01
CA ALA A 26 0.84 -15.26 -6.02
C ALA A 26 0.28 -16.69 -6.09
N MET A 27 -0.01 -17.29 -4.93
CA MET A 27 -0.60 -18.63 -4.82
C MET A 27 -2.05 -18.67 -5.33
N ALA A 28 -2.81 -17.58 -5.20
CA ALA A 28 -4.18 -17.48 -5.67
C ALA A 28 -4.29 -17.28 -7.19
N THR A 29 -3.25 -16.75 -7.84
CA THR A 29 -3.20 -16.57 -9.30
C THR A 29 -2.63 -17.77 -10.07
N ASP A 30 -1.94 -18.69 -9.38
CA ASP A 30 -1.34 -19.90 -9.97
C ASP A 30 -2.36 -20.86 -10.64
N PRO A 31 -3.58 -21.08 -10.09
CA PRO A 31 -4.56 -21.97 -10.71
C PRO A 31 -5.37 -21.33 -11.85
N CYS A 32 -5.27 -20.02 -12.12
CA CYS A 32 -6.13 -19.35 -13.10
C CYS A 32 -5.85 -19.80 -14.53
N HIS A 33 -6.74 -20.59 -15.10
CA HIS A 33 -6.72 -21.03 -16.50
C HIS A 33 -7.98 -20.49 -17.21
N GLY A 34 -7.92 -20.31 -18.53
CA GLY A 34 -8.73 -19.35 -19.32
C GLY A 34 -10.27 -19.35 -19.27
N ASP A 35 -10.92 -20.14 -18.40
CA ASP A 35 -12.38 -20.20 -18.18
C ASP A 35 -12.80 -19.95 -16.70
N ASP A 36 -11.87 -19.59 -15.80
CA ASP A 36 -12.20 -19.37 -14.39
C ASP A 36 -12.90 -18.02 -14.14
N THR A 37 -14.10 -18.05 -13.53
CA THR A 37 -14.91 -16.86 -13.21
C THR A 37 -14.59 -16.21 -11.87
N GLU A 38 -13.58 -16.70 -11.14
CA GLU A 38 -13.16 -16.09 -9.88
C GLU A 38 -12.57 -14.69 -10.14
N TRP A 39 -12.92 -13.75 -9.26
CA TRP A 39 -12.52 -12.34 -9.39
C TRP A 39 -10.99 -12.16 -9.49
N VAL A 40 -10.23 -13.10 -8.91
CA VAL A 40 -8.75 -13.14 -8.97
C VAL A 40 -8.23 -13.48 -10.37
N CYS A 41 -9.01 -14.25 -11.15
CA CYS A 41 -8.69 -14.68 -12.51
C CYS A 41 -9.25 -13.72 -13.58
N GLN A 42 -10.12 -12.77 -13.20
CA GLN A 42 -10.60 -11.69 -14.08
C GLN A 42 -9.62 -10.51 -14.20
N LEU A 43 -8.49 -10.52 -13.49
CA LEU A 43 -7.47 -9.49 -13.65
C LEU A 43 -6.80 -9.60 -15.03
N SER A 44 -6.65 -8.48 -15.74
CA SER A 44 -5.92 -8.46 -17.01
C SER A 44 -4.46 -8.89 -16.81
N ALA A 45 -3.78 -9.31 -17.88
CA ALA A 45 -2.34 -9.60 -17.84
C ALA A 45 -1.49 -8.40 -17.33
N ARG A 46 -1.99 -7.16 -17.46
CA ARG A 46 -1.39 -5.98 -16.83
C ARG A 46 -1.80 -5.84 -15.35
N GLY A 47 -3.02 -6.23 -14.99
CA GLY A 47 -3.50 -6.33 -13.61
C GLY A 47 -2.63 -7.24 -12.74
N GLN A 48 -2.19 -8.39 -13.26
CA GLN A 48 -1.24 -9.28 -12.56
C GLN A 48 0.13 -8.62 -12.29
N ASN A 49 0.64 -7.80 -13.21
CA ASN A 49 1.88 -7.04 -12.98
C ASN A 49 1.66 -5.86 -12.00
N LEU A 50 0.47 -5.27 -12.02
CA LEU A 50 0.02 -4.25 -11.06
C LEU A 50 -0.08 -4.79 -9.64
N LEU A 51 -0.41 -6.08 -9.47
CA LEU A 51 -0.36 -6.75 -8.16
C LEU A 51 1.03 -6.66 -7.56
N VAL A 52 2.08 -7.00 -8.33
CA VAL A 52 3.49 -6.91 -7.89
C VAL A 52 3.86 -5.49 -7.47
N LEU A 53 3.29 -4.49 -8.15
CA LEU A 53 3.58 -3.07 -7.93
C LEU A 53 2.80 -2.46 -6.74
N LEU A 54 1.60 -2.98 -6.44
CA LEU A 54 0.68 -2.41 -5.44
C LEU A 54 1.30 -2.24 -4.05
N PRO A 55 2.02 -3.23 -3.49
CA PRO A 55 2.64 -3.07 -2.18
C PRO A 55 3.77 -2.04 -2.17
N TRP A 56 4.52 -1.92 -3.27
CA TRP A 56 5.57 -0.88 -3.40
C TRP A 56 4.98 0.52 -3.48
N LEU A 57 3.85 0.68 -4.17
CA LEU A 57 3.09 1.93 -4.18
C LEU A 57 2.53 2.25 -2.79
N ALA A 58 2.07 1.25 -2.03
CA ALA A 58 1.61 1.43 -0.66
C ALA A 58 2.75 1.82 0.30
N VAL A 59 3.93 1.18 0.18
CA VAL A 59 5.13 1.54 0.96
C VAL A 59 5.59 2.96 0.60
N GLY A 60 5.69 3.29 -0.69
CA GLY A 60 6.08 4.62 -1.15
C GLY A 60 5.09 5.70 -0.74
N GLY A 61 3.78 5.45 -0.89
CA GLY A 61 2.72 6.34 -0.46
C GLY A 61 2.69 6.54 1.07
N GLY A 62 2.88 5.48 1.84
CA GLY A 62 3.01 5.54 3.29
C GLY A 62 4.21 6.36 3.74
N LEU A 63 5.36 6.22 3.08
CA LEU A 63 6.57 6.98 3.36
C LEU A 63 6.39 8.48 3.05
N ALA A 64 5.81 8.78 1.89
CA ALA A 64 5.50 10.15 1.48
C ALA A 64 4.48 10.81 2.44
N GLY A 65 3.43 10.07 2.82
CA GLY A 65 2.44 10.52 3.78
C GLY A 65 3.03 10.76 5.18
N ALA A 66 3.89 9.86 5.66
CA ALA A 66 4.55 10.00 6.95
C ALA A 66 5.51 11.20 7.00
N THR A 67 6.30 11.40 5.93
CA THR A 67 7.23 12.54 5.83
C THR A 67 6.48 13.87 5.69
N ALA A 68 5.45 13.93 4.85
CA ALA A 68 4.59 15.10 4.71
C ALA A 68 3.86 15.42 6.02
N GLY A 69 3.29 14.41 6.70
CA GLY A 69 2.63 14.56 7.99
C GLY A 69 3.57 15.06 9.08
N ALA A 70 4.79 14.52 9.15
CA ALA A 70 5.82 14.98 10.08
C ALA A 70 6.25 16.42 9.79
N ALA A 71 6.43 16.79 8.52
CA ALA A 71 6.77 18.15 8.11
C ALA A 71 5.64 19.14 8.44
N LEU A 72 4.38 18.75 8.18
CA LEU A 72 3.21 19.56 8.47
C LEU A 72 3.01 19.77 9.98
N ALA A 73 3.20 18.70 10.77
CA ALA A 73 3.13 18.77 12.23
C ALA A 73 4.22 19.69 12.81
N ALA A 74 5.44 19.59 12.29
CA ALA A 74 6.55 20.47 12.68
C ALA A 74 6.29 21.93 12.29
N TRP A 75 5.76 22.18 11.09
CA TRP A 75 5.48 23.53 10.59
C TRP A 75 4.34 24.21 11.34
N ARG A 76 3.27 23.46 11.67
CA ARG A 76 2.07 24.01 12.33
C ARG A 76 2.12 23.92 13.87
N ARG A 77 3.19 23.34 14.45
CA ARG A 77 3.31 22.97 15.88
C ARG A 77 2.14 22.13 16.40
N TRP A 78 1.59 21.29 15.53
CA TRP A 78 0.45 20.43 15.87
C TRP A 78 0.91 19.16 16.57
N THR A 79 0.03 18.58 17.38
CA THR A 79 0.32 17.31 18.06
C THR A 79 0.56 16.21 17.03
N PRO A 80 1.57 15.33 17.22
CA PRO A 80 1.92 14.28 16.26
C PRO A 80 0.78 13.27 16.01
N LEU A 81 -0.25 13.29 16.85
CA LEU A 81 -1.47 12.48 16.73
C LEU A 81 -2.28 12.75 15.45
N ILE A 82 -2.10 13.91 14.79
CA ILE A 82 -2.75 14.20 13.49
C ILE A 82 -2.32 13.24 12.38
N GLY A 83 -1.18 12.56 12.53
CA GLY A 83 -0.75 11.52 11.61
C GLY A 83 -1.70 10.33 11.54
N ILE A 84 -2.42 10.03 12.63
CA ILE A 84 -3.37 8.90 12.70
C ILE A 84 -4.58 9.13 11.77
N PRO A 85 -5.36 10.22 11.89
CA PRO A 85 -6.49 10.46 11.00
C PRO A 85 -6.05 10.67 9.55
N LEU A 86 -4.87 11.25 9.30
CA LEU A 86 -4.30 11.35 7.95
C LEU A 86 -4.00 9.97 7.35
N ALA A 87 -3.43 9.05 8.13
CA ALA A 87 -3.17 7.68 7.68
C ALA A 87 -4.47 6.92 7.40
N VAL A 88 -5.50 7.09 8.24
CA VAL A 88 -6.83 6.49 8.02
C VAL A 88 -7.46 7.03 6.73
N LEU A 89 -7.44 8.35 6.51
CA LEU A 89 -7.92 8.94 5.26
C LEU A 89 -7.14 8.43 4.05
N GLY A 90 -5.82 8.33 4.15
CA GLY A 90 -4.98 7.76 3.11
C GLY A 90 -5.38 6.32 2.77
N TYR A 91 -5.60 5.48 3.78
CA TYR A 91 -6.07 4.10 3.59
C TYR A 91 -7.42 4.05 2.88
N LEU A 92 -8.39 4.85 3.33
CA LEU A 92 -9.74 4.91 2.73
C LEU A 92 -9.75 5.39 1.28
N VAL A 93 -8.76 6.18 0.88
CA VAL A 93 -8.62 6.68 -0.51
C VAL A 93 -7.84 5.70 -1.38
N VAL A 94 -6.75 5.12 -0.86
CA VAL A 94 -5.86 4.25 -1.65
C VAL A 94 -6.52 2.92 -1.99
N VAL A 95 -7.28 2.32 -1.07
CA VAL A 95 -7.97 1.04 -1.29
C VAL A 95 -8.91 1.06 -2.50
N PRO A 96 -9.89 1.98 -2.62
CA PRO A 96 -10.80 2.01 -3.77
C PRO A 96 -10.08 2.36 -5.08
N ILE A 97 -9.07 3.23 -5.03
CA ILE A 97 -8.27 3.57 -6.23
C ILE A 97 -7.50 2.34 -6.73
N GLY A 98 -6.90 1.57 -5.82
CA GLY A 98 -6.22 0.33 -6.15
C GLY A 98 -7.15 -0.66 -6.86
N TYR A 99 -8.38 -0.81 -6.35
CA TYR A 99 -9.40 -1.69 -6.92
C TYR A 99 -9.80 -1.28 -8.34
N GLU A 100 -10.06 0.02 -8.56
CA GLU A 100 -10.40 0.55 -9.89
C GLU A 100 -9.25 0.40 -10.88
N LEU A 101 -7.99 0.61 -10.43
CA LEU A 101 -6.81 0.43 -11.28
C LEU A 101 -6.60 -1.03 -11.70
N THR A 102 -6.83 -1.99 -10.80
CA THR A 102 -6.71 -3.42 -11.11
C THR A 102 -7.79 -3.92 -12.07
N LEU A 103 -8.95 -3.27 -12.11
CA LEU A 103 -10.07 -3.67 -12.98
C LEU A 103 -10.08 -2.98 -14.35
N ARG A 104 -9.50 -1.78 -14.47
CA ARG A 104 -9.54 -0.97 -15.72
C ARG A 104 -8.34 -1.13 -16.64
N VAL A 105 -7.21 -1.64 -16.15
CA VAL A 105 -5.94 -1.78 -16.89
C VAL A 105 -5.79 -3.19 -17.43
#